data_AF-A0A9W6EX20-F1
#
_entry.id   AF-A0A9W6EX20-F1
#
_cell.length_a   1.000
_cell.length_b   1.000
_cell.length_c   1.000
_cell.angle_alpha   90.00
_cell.angle_beta   90.00
_cell.angle_gamma   90.00
#
_symmetry.space_group_name_H-M   'P 1'
#
loop_
_entity.id
_entity.type
_entity.pdbx_description
1 polymer ?
#
loop_
_entity_poly.entity_id
_entity_poly.type
_entity_poly.pdbx_seq_one_letter_code
_entity_poly.pdbx_strand_id
1 'polypeptide(L)'
;MFQSLSAHKSSVRPSAPAAQRRCFAPAVINAPNGLNHVYNSTLLCAAESPCTSDRRMSRTMVRAAQTAQVAVDTPAQPGLAQDVSVAVIGVGLMGNKIARRLAAQGANVRAWNRSADKMATLPEAGIAVCPTLADAAGADVLLLTLSDAATIREALLGDAVRPLLAGKTVLQMGTIGPKESASICAEVTSAGGSYVEAPVLGSQPEAEKGTLLIMVGAETDPRDTPAGPVWPLLRALGQEPNIHFIGPVGTAAAVKLALNQLIASLTVGFSTSLGLVQRSGAPVDKFMSILRASALYAPTYDKKLQKMLDRDYGAANFPTKHLLKDVRLFESEAAAAGLDTRLLAALKGVTQDAVDRGLANTDYSAVFDAVVYPGEGQGQGGKQE
;
A
#
# COMPACT_ATOMS: atom_id res chain seq x y z
N MET A 1 -66.96 -16.36 40.08
CA MET A 1 -66.39 -15.08 39.59
C MET A 1 -66.35 -15.18 38.07
N PHE A 2 -67.41 -14.89 37.31
CA PHE A 2 -68.04 -13.57 37.03
C PHE A 2 -66.96 -12.50 36.71
N GLN A 3 -66.94 -11.78 35.59
CA GLN A 3 -67.95 -11.55 34.55
C GLN A 3 -67.30 -10.86 33.33
N SER A 4 -67.86 -11.12 32.15
CA SER A 4 -67.75 -10.32 30.92
C SER A 4 -68.32 -8.90 31.12
N LEU A 5 -67.85 -7.89 30.36
CA LEU A 5 -68.73 -6.87 29.75
C LEU A 5 -67.98 -6.00 28.72
N SER A 6 -68.64 -5.83 27.58
CA SER A 6 -68.30 -4.99 26.44
C SER A 6 -68.90 -3.59 26.61
N ALA A 7 -68.26 -2.52 26.10
CA ALA A 7 -68.95 -1.28 25.74
C ALA A 7 -68.14 -0.40 24.76
N HIS A 8 -68.83 0.01 23.69
CA HIS A 8 -68.45 1.01 22.69
C HIS A 8 -68.00 2.36 23.24
N LYS A 9 -67.12 3.05 22.50
CA LYS A 9 -67.25 4.50 22.22
C LYS A 9 -66.45 4.91 20.98
N SER A 10 -67.15 5.56 20.06
CA SER A 10 -66.61 6.29 18.91
C SER A 10 -65.91 7.57 19.36
N SER A 11 -64.76 7.90 18.77
CA SER A 11 -64.32 9.30 18.65
C SER A 11 -63.38 9.49 17.45
N VAL A 12 -63.93 10.16 16.43
CA VAL A 12 -63.36 11.21 15.59
C VAL A 12 -61.83 11.39 15.63
N ARG A 13 -61.17 11.15 14.48
CA ARG A 13 -59.80 11.62 14.21
C ARG A 13 -59.82 13.14 13.94
N PRO A 14 -58.96 13.96 14.57
CA PRO A 14 -58.69 15.30 14.07
C PRO A 14 -57.62 15.23 12.97
N SER A 15 -57.93 15.88 11.85
CA SER A 15 -57.02 16.19 10.74
C SER A 15 -55.88 17.09 11.20
N ALA A 16 -54.63 16.69 10.96
CA ALA A 16 -53.46 17.54 11.15
C ALA A 16 -53.40 18.65 10.08
N PRO A 17 -53.03 19.90 10.43
CA PRO A 17 -52.96 21.02 9.48
C PRO A 17 -51.71 20.95 8.60
N ALA A 18 -51.86 21.47 7.38
CA ALA A 18 -50.82 21.57 6.35
C ALA A 18 -49.58 22.33 6.86
N ALA A 19 -48.42 21.66 6.82
CA ALA A 19 -47.14 22.30 7.08
C ALA A 19 -46.77 23.23 5.91
N GLN A 20 -46.88 24.54 6.12
CA GLN A 20 -46.26 25.55 5.27
C GLN A 20 -44.73 25.38 5.31
N ARG A 21 -44.14 24.98 4.18
CA ARG A 21 -42.69 24.98 4.00
C ARG A 21 -42.22 26.44 3.87
N ARG A 22 -41.64 26.99 4.93
CA ARG A 22 -40.78 28.19 4.83
C ARG A 22 -39.41 27.74 4.35
N CYS A 23 -39.00 28.21 3.19
CA CYS A 23 -37.61 28.13 2.74
C CYS A 23 -36.76 29.00 3.66
N PHE A 24 -35.89 28.37 4.47
CA PHE A 24 -34.78 29.08 5.10
C PHE A 24 -33.65 29.20 4.08
N ALA A 25 -33.19 30.44 3.84
CA ALA A 25 -31.93 30.69 3.17
C ALA A 25 -30.78 30.21 4.07
N PRO A 26 -29.69 29.62 3.52
CA PRO A 26 -28.57 29.21 4.34
C PRO A 26 -27.83 30.44 4.87
N ALA A 27 -27.74 30.54 6.20
CA ALA A 27 -26.87 31.49 6.88
C ALA A 27 -25.42 31.02 6.79
N VAL A 28 -24.52 31.92 6.40
CA VAL A 28 -23.07 31.72 6.42
C VAL A 28 -22.60 31.82 7.87
N ILE A 29 -22.12 30.71 8.43
CA ILE A 29 -21.41 30.68 9.71
C ILE A 29 -19.92 30.57 9.38
N ASN A 30 -19.17 31.64 9.63
CA ASN A 30 -17.70 31.63 9.55
C ASN A 30 -17.13 30.96 10.80
N ALA A 31 -16.46 29.81 10.65
CA ALA A 31 -15.61 29.24 11.68
C ALA A 31 -14.15 29.66 11.44
N PRO A 32 -13.41 30.13 12.46
CA PRO A 32 -11.97 30.38 12.33
C PRO A 32 -11.27 29.04 12.51
N ASN A 33 -10.91 28.40 11.40
CA ASN A 33 -9.76 27.49 11.21
C ASN A 33 -9.95 26.77 9.86
N GLY A 34 -9.13 27.16 8.89
CA GLY A 34 -9.29 26.84 7.47
C GLY A 34 -9.07 25.36 7.13
N LEU A 35 -10.16 24.59 7.15
CA LEU A 35 -10.25 23.27 6.54
C LEU A 35 -11.46 23.24 5.59
N ASN A 36 -11.21 23.36 4.29
CA ASN A 36 -12.23 23.22 3.26
C ASN A 36 -12.47 21.72 2.98
N HIS A 37 -13.56 21.18 3.50
CA HIS A 37 -14.14 19.93 3.00
C HIS A 37 -15.11 20.25 1.87
N VAL A 38 -14.77 19.86 0.63
CA VAL A 38 -15.72 19.84 -0.48
C VAL A 38 -16.41 18.47 -0.49
N TYR A 39 -17.63 18.41 0.05
CA TYR A 39 -18.55 17.29 -0.20
C TYR A 39 -19.30 17.55 -1.50
N ASN A 40 -19.09 16.71 -2.50
CA ASN A 40 -19.83 16.76 -3.76
C ASN A 40 -21.07 15.85 -3.64
N SER A 41 -22.23 16.43 -3.34
CA SER A 41 -23.51 15.71 -3.30
C SER A 41 -24.33 16.03 -4.56
N THR A 42 -24.29 15.15 -5.56
CA THR A 42 -25.26 15.18 -6.66
C THR A 42 -26.40 14.22 -6.32
N LEU A 43 -27.47 14.77 -5.73
CA LEU A 43 -28.73 14.06 -5.51
C LEU A 43 -29.51 13.99 -6.82
N LEU A 44 -29.78 12.77 -7.28
CA LEU A 44 -30.79 12.47 -8.30
C LEU A 44 -32.16 12.94 -7.82
N CYS A 45 -32.87 13.70 -8.65
CA CYS A 45 -34.32 13.84 -8.55
C CYS A 45 -34.92 13.40 -9.89
N ALA A 46 -35.48 12.20 -9.89
CA ALA A 46 -36.32 11.68 -10.97
C ALA A 46 -37.74 12.24 -10.82
N ALA A 47 -38.31 12.75 -11.91
CA ALA A 47 -39.74 12.95 -12.05
C ALA A 47 -40.16 12.60 -13.49
N GLU A 48 -40.90 11.50 -13.62
CA GLU A 48 -41.76 11.15 -14.76
C GLU A 48 -42.95 12.15 -14.77
N SER A 49 -43.48 12.68 -15.88
CA SER A 49 -44.23 12.01 -16.96
C SER A 49 -44.75 13.08 -17.98
N PRO A 50 -45.39 12.70 -19.12
CA PRO A 50 -45.18 13.33 -20.42
C PRO A 50 -46.28 14.31 -20.89
N CYS A 51 -45.93 15.21 -21.81
CA CYS A 51 -46.89 15.82 -22.74
C CYS A 51 -46.21 16.29 -24.04
N THR A 52 -47.01 16.36 -25.10
CA THR A 52 -46.71 16.11 -26.51
C THR A 52 -46.11 17.27 -27.32
N SER A 53 -45.60 16.89 -28.50
CA SER A 53 -45.36 17.67 -29.73
C SER A 53 -44.38 18.83 -29.67
N ASP A 54 -43.23 18.72 -30.36
CA ASP A 54 -43.08 19.23 -31.72
C ASP A 54 -41.68 18.90 -32.28
N ARG A 55 -41.61 18.52 -33.56
CA ARG A 55 -40.36 18.30 -34.30
C ARG A 55 -40.02 19.61 -35.01
N ARG A 56 -38.95 20.30 -34.59
CA ARG A 56 -38.07 21.00 -35.54
C ARG A 56 -36.70 21.32 -34.95
N MET A 57 -35.73 21.14 -35.83
CA MET A 57 -34.30 21.29 -35.64
C MET A 57 -33.90 22.65 -35.07
N SER A 58 -32.96 22.64 -34.13
CA SER A 58 -31.89 23.64 -34.07
C SER A 58 -30.65 23.03 -33.41
N ARG A 59 -29.66 22.75 -34.27
CA ARG A 59 -28.26 22.57 -33.90
C ARG A 59 -27.79 23.87 -33.25
N THR A 60 -27.34 23.85 -32.01
CA THR A 60 -26.26 24.69 -31.44
C THR A 60 -26.09 24.34 -29.95
N MET A 61 -24.83 24.14 -29.52
CA MET A 61 -24.35 23.89 -28.15
C MET A 61 -24.41 22.46 -27.60
N VAL A 62 -23.61 21.56 -28.18
CA VAL A 62 -22.87 20.57 -27.36
C VAL A 62 -21.41 21.01 -27.38
N ARG A 63 -21.07 21.95 -26.48
CA ARG A 63 -19.68 22.34 -26.26
C ARG A 63 -19.13 21.40 -25.18
N ALA A 64 -18.13 20.63 -25.58
CA ALA A 64 -17.42 19.66 -24.76
C ALA A 64 -17.08 20.25 -23.38
N ALA A 65 -17.56 19.59 -22.32
CA ALA A 65 -16.97 19.72 -21.00
C ALA A 65 -15.65 18.94 -21.00
N GLN A 66 -14.62 19.52 -21.62
CA GLN A 66 -13.25 19.18 -21.29
C GLN A 66 -13.00 19.70 -19.88
N THR A 67 -13.00 18.80 -18.91
CA THR A 67 -12.41 19.03 -17.60
C THR A 67 -10.92 19.25 -17.83
N ALA A 68 -10.51 20.52 -17.93
CA ALA A 68 -9.12 20.89 -17.79
C ALA A 68 -8.70 20.52 -16.37
N GLN A 69 -7.95 19.43 -16.23
CA GLN A 69 -7.14 19.20 -15.04
C GLN A 69 -6.16 20.37 -14.96
N VAL A 70 -6.47 21.34 -14.12
CA VAL A 70 -5.46 22.31 -13.66
C VAL A 70 -4.48 21.48 -12.85
N ALA A 71 -3.33 21.17 -13.45
CA ALA A 71 -2.19 20.69 -12.72
C ALA A 71 -1.85 21.74 -11.67
N VAL A 72 -2.16 21.44 -10.41
CA VAL A 72 -1.65 22.22 -9.30
C VAL A 72 -0.17 21.88 -9.24
N ASP A 73 0.66 22.74 -9.84
CA ASP A 73 2.11 22.69 -9.68
C ASP A 73 2.38 22.80 -8.17
N THR A 74 2.67 21.65 -7.57
CA THR A 74 3.14 21.60 -6.19
C THR A 74 4.55 22.19 -6.21
N PRO A 75 4.82 23.27 -5.45
CA PRO A 75 6.15 23.84 -5.43
C PRO A 75 7.18 22.76 -5.07
N ALA A 76 8.26 22.70 -5.85
CA ALA A 76 9.36 21.77 -5.60
C ALA A 76 9.83 21.95 -4.16
N GLN A 77 9.78 20.88 -3.38
CA GLN A 77 10.28 20.87 -2.00
C GLN A 77 11.76 21.28 -2.03
N PRO A 78 12.23 22.11 -1.08
CA PRO A 78 13.66 22.38 -0.95
C PRO A 78 14.38 21.03 -0.79
N GLY A 79 15.42 20.82 -1.61
CA GLY A 79 16.23 19.60 -1.56
C GLY A 79 16.78 19.35 -0.15
N LEU A 80 17.09 18.10 0.16
CA LEU A 80 17.77 17.72 1.39
C LEU A 80 19.07 18.53 1.50
N ALA A 81 19.35 19.05 2.69
CA ALA A 81 20.67 19.59 2.99
C ALA A 81 21.72 18.51 2.73
N GLN A 82 22.86 18.89 2.13
CA GLN A 82 23.94 17.96 1.78
C GLN A 82 24.58 17.26 3.00
N ASP A 83 24.15 17.62 4.21
CA ASP A 83 24.64 17.10 5.48
C ASP A 83 23.96 15.77 5.90
N VAL A 84 22.88 15.33 5.24
CA VAL A 84 22.21 14.06 5.58
C VAL A 84 22.95 12.89 4.93
N SER A 85 23.75 12.17 5.73
CA SER A 85 24.50 10.97 5.34
C SER A 85 23.70 9.70 5.61
N VAL A 86 23.44 8.91 4.56
CA VAL A 86 22.64 7.68 4.64
C VAL A 86 23.29 6.52 3.91
N ALA A 87 23.28 5.35 4.54
CA ALA A 87 23.66 4.08 3.93
C ALA A 87 22.41 3.27 3.61
N VAL A 88 22.18 2.96 2.33
CA VAL A 88 21.12 2.05 1.89
C VAL A 88 21.70 0.63 1.85
N ILE A 89 21.27 -0.20 2.80
CA ILE A 89 21.69 -1.59 2.97
C ILE A 89 20.59 -2.50 2.42
N GLY A 90 20.94 -3.23 1.36
CA GLY A 90 19.99 -3.96 0.52
C GLY A 90 19.60 -3.12 -0.69
N VAL A 91 20.05 -3.52 -1.87
CA VAL A 91 19.81 -2.81 -3.14
C VAL A 91 19.03 -3.74 -4.08
N GLY A 92 17.91 -4.26 -3.58
CA GLY A 92 16.94 -5.00 -4.39
C GLY A 92 16.09 -4.06 -5.26
N LEU A 93 14.94 -4.56 -5.71
CA LEU A 93 13.99 -3.77 -6.51
C LEU A 93 13.62 -2.43 -5.86
N MET A 94 13.30 -2.46 -4.55
CA MET A 94 12.90 -1.25 -3.81
C MET A 94 14.11 -0.41 -3.38
N GLY A 95 15.13 -1.05 -2.78
CA GLY A 95 16.33 -0.37 -2.28
C GLY A 95 17.07 0.44 -3.35
N ASN A 96 17.14 -0.07 -4.59
CA ASN A 96 17.74 0.67 -5.71
C ASN A 96 17.00 1.99 -5.99
N LYS A 97 15.66 1.96 -6.03
CA LYS A 97 14.83 3.15 -6.30
C LYS A 97 14.88 4.15 -5.15
N ILE A 98 14.86 3.65 -3.91
CA ILE A 98 15.04 4.46 -2.71
C ILE A 98 16.40 5.17 -2.73
N ALA A 99 17.50 4.46 -2.98
CA ALA A 99 18.83 5.06 -3.01
C ALA A 99 18.94 6.17 -4.07
N ARG A 100 18.45 5.91 -5.29
CA ARG A 100 18.42 6.90 -6.38
C ARG A 100 17.56 8.10 -6.05
N ARG A 101 16.39 7.89 -5.44
CA ARG A 101 15.50 8.97 -5.02
C ARG A 101 16.19 9.87 -3.98
N LEU A 102 16.79 9.27 -2.95
CA LEU A 102 17.49 10.02 -1.90
C LEU A 102 18.66 10.84 -2.48
N ALA A 103 19.46 10.24 -3.36
CA ALA A 103 20.56 10.95 -4.04
C ALA A 103 20.05 12.10 -4.91
N ALA A 104 18.99 11.89 -5.69
CA ALA A 104 18.36 12.93 -6.50
C ALA A 104 17.72 14.06 -5.65
N GLN A 105 17.43 13.80 -4.38
CA GLN A 105 16.97 14.80 -3.41
C GLN A 105 18.12 15.49 -2.66
N GLY A 106 19.38 15.15 -2.93
CA GLY A 106 20.57 15.80 -2.35
C GLY A 106 21.18 15.11 -1.14
N ALA A 107 20.70 13.93 -0.73
CA ALA A 107 21.33 13.16 0.34
C ALA A 107 22.70 12.63 -0.08
N ASN A 108 23.63 12.54 0.87
CA ASN A 108 24.89 11.81 0.67
C ASN A 108 24.64 10.31 0.85
N VAL A 109 24.43 9.61 -0.26
CA VAL A 109 24.03 8.20 -0.25
C VAL A 109 25.23 7.28 -0.47
N ARG A 110 25.40 6.34 0.44
CA ARG A 110 26.24 5.15 0.28
C ARG A 110 25.36 3.93 0.14
N ALA A 111 25.80 2.93 -0.61
CA ALA A 111 25.02 1.72 -0.84
C ALA A 111 25.85 0.47 -0.61
N TRP A 112 25.23 -0.53 -0.01
CA TRP A 112 25.80 -1.88 0.10
C TRP A 112 24.75 -2.95 -0.12
N ASN A 113 25.17 -4.03 -0.77
CA ASN A 113 24.38 -5.23 -0.99
C ASN A 113 25.31 -6.44 -1.06
N ARG A 114 24.86 -7.59 -0.53
CA ARG A 114 25.63 -8.85 -0.56
C ARG A 114 26.05 -9.27 -1.97
N SER A 115 25.18 -9.05 -2.96
CA SER A 115 25.48 -9.30 -4.37
C SER A 115 25.87 -7.98 -5.04
N ALA A 116 27.15 -7.83 -5.39
CA ALA A 116 27.71 -6.57 -5.88
C ALA A 116 27.15 -6.13 -7.24
N ASP A 117 26.76 -7.08 -8.08
CA ASP A 117 26.13 -6.88 -9.39
C ASP A 117 24.87 -5.99 -9.31
N LYS A 118 24.09 -6.09 -8.21
CA LYS A 118 22.88 -5.27 -8.00
C LYS A 118 23.16 -3.78 -7.79
N MET A 119 24.41 -3.42 -7.51
CA MET A 119 24.83 -2.05 -7.27
C MET A 119 25.55 -1.43 -8.47
N ALA A 120 25.80 -2.19 -9.53
CA ALA A 120 26.68 -1.79 -10.64
C ALA A 120 26.28 -0.46 -11.31
N THR A 121 24.98 -0.16 -11.35
CA THR A 121 24.43 1.06 -11.99
C THR A 121 24.28 2.24 -11.04
N LEU A 122 24.50 2.07 -9.74
CA LEU A 122 24.33 3.14 -8.74
C LEU A 122 25.32 4.30 -8.89
N PRO A 123 26.61 4.08 -9.26
CA PRO A 123 27.57 5.17 -9.46
C PRO A 123 27.12 6.20 -10.51
N GLU A 124 26.36 5.78 -11.53
CA GLU A 124 25.79 6.67 -12.55
C GLU A 124 24.82 7.72 -11.97
N ALA A 125 24.25 7.44 -10.78
CA ALA A 125 23.41 8.38 -10.03
C ALA A 125 24.16 9.10 -8.91
N GLY A 126 25.50 9.09 -8.91
CA GLY A 126 26.33 9.75 -7.89
C GLY A 126 26.33 9.03 -6.54
N ILE A 127 25.88 7.79 -6.47
CA ILE A 127 25.82 7.01 -5.23
C ILE A 127 27.13 6.23 -5.06
N ALA A 128 27.76 6.38 -3.89
CA ALA A 128 28.96 5.64 -3.56
C ALA A 128 28.63 4.18 -3.24
N VAL A 129 29.29 3.23 -3.91
CA VAL A 129 29.15 1.80 -3.63
C VAL A 129 30.24 1.36 -2.66
N CYS A 130 29.83 0.81 -1.52
CA CYS A 130 30.74 0.33 -0.49
C CYS A 130 31.11 -1.14 -0.75
N PRO A 131 32.40 -1.53 -0.67
CA PRO A 131 32.82 -2.91 -0.90
C PRO A 131 32.46 -3.81 0.27
N THR A 132 32.43 -3.27 1.50
CA THR A 132 31.99 -4.01 2.69
C THR A 132 30.81 -3.32 3.38
N LEU A 133 30.11 -4.10 4.20
CA LEU A 133 29.01 -3.57 5.01
C LEU A 133 29.51 -2.58 6.08
N ALA A 134 30.71 -2.80 6.63
CA ALA A 134 31.34 -1.87 7.57
C ALA A 134 31.62 -0.49 6.94
N ASP A 135 32.08 -0.48 5.68
CA ASP A 135 32.30 0.79 4.95
C ASP A 135 31.00 1.57 4.77
N ALA A 136 29.90 0.87 4.47
CA ALA A 136 28.58 1.50 4.38
C ALA A 136 28.09 2.00 5.74
N ALA A 137 28.36 1.25 6.82
CA ALA A 137 27.95 1.59 8.17
C ALA A 137 28.58 2.90 8.71
N GLY A 138 29.53 3.51 7.99
CA GLY A 138 30.07 4.84 8.30
C GLY A 138 29.09 6.01 8.12
N ALA A 139 27.86 5.80 7.64
CA ALA A 139 26.83 6.83 7.56
C ALA A 139 26.11 7.06 8.90
N ASP A 140 25.40 8.18 9.05
CA ASP A 140 24.65 8.51 10.28
C ASP A 140 23.34 7.74 10.36
N VAL A 141 22.70 7.49 9.20
CA VAL A 141 21.49 6.68 9.08
C VAL A 141 21.79 5.39 8.30
N LEU A 142 21.44 4.25 8.87
CA LEU A 142 21.46 2.94 8.21
C LEU A 142 20.05 2.57 7.77
N LEU A 143 19.72 2.82 6.50
CA LEU A 143 18.42 2.51 5.91
C LEU A 143 18.41 1.07 5.37
N LEU A 144 17.54 0.23 5.92
CA LEU A 144 17.48 -1.20 5.59
C LEU A 144 16.30 -1.53 4.67
N THR A 145 16.57 -2.20 3.55
CA THR A 145 15.54 -2.81 2.68
C THR A 145 15.77 -4.32 2.48
N LEU A 146 16.11 -5.00 3.59
CA LEU A 146 16.45 -6.42 3.61
C LEU A 146 15.21 -7.33 3.69
N SER A 147 15.39 -8.61 3.36
CA SER A 147 14.29 -9.56 3.12
C SER A 147 13.56 -10.03 4.37
N ASP A 148 14.27 -10.17 5.48
CA ASP A 148 13.80 -10.83 6.71
C ASP A 148 14.62 -10.40 7.92
N ALA A 149 14.11 -10.71 9.11
CA ALA A 149 14.70 -10.32 10.39
C ALA A 149 16.07 -10.98 10.65
N ALA A 150 16.28 -12.22 10.20
CA ALA A 150 17.56 -12.91 10.36
C ALA A 150 18.68 -12.19 9.58
N THR A 151 18.41 -11.83 8.32
CA THR A 151 19.34 -11.05 7.48
C THR A 151 19.60 -9.67 8.07
N ILE A 152 18.59 -9.03 8.68
CA ILE A 152 18.77 -7.73 9.37
C ILE A 152 19.68 -7.88 10.58
N ARG A 153 19.46 -8.91 11.42
CA ARG A 153 20.30 -9.17 12.60
C ARG A 153 21.74 -9.46 12.20
N GLU A 154 21.95 -10.32 11.21
CA GLU A 154 23.29 -10.62 10.70
C GLU A 154 24.00 -9.33 10.24
N ALA A 155 23.29 -8.48 9.49
CA ALA A 155 23.84 -7.23 8.97
C ALA A 155 24.17 -6.21 10.09
N LEU A 156 23.26 -6.00 11.04
CA LEU A 156 23.43 -4.96 12.07
C LEU A 156 24.25 -5.42 13.28
N LEU A 157 24.05 -6.65 13.72
CA LEU A 157 24.50 -7.15 15.01
C LEU A 157 25.69 -8.10 14.89
N GLY A 158 26.16 -8.37 13.67
CA GLY A 158 27.44 -9.00 13.43
C GLY A 158 28.61 -8.07 13.78
N ASP A 159 29.80 -8.67 13.97
CA ASP A 159 31.00 -7.99 14.46
C ASP A 159 31.43 -6.77 13.62
N ALA A 160 31.10 -6.77 12.33
CA ALA A 160 31.45 -5.70 11.40
C ALA A 160 30.68 -4.39 11.63
N VAL A 161 29.45 -4.45 12.12
CA VAL A 161 28.55 -3.27 12.22
C VAL A 161 28.16 -2.96 13.66
N ARG A 162 27.98 -3.97 14.50
CA ARG A 162 27.50 -3.77 15.88
C ARG A 162 28.29 -2.72 16.66
N PRO A 163 29.65 -2.70 16.62
CA PRO A 163 30.43 -1.69 17.33
C PRO A 163 30.27 -0.27 16.78
N LEU A 164 29.78 -0.14 15.54
CA LEU A 164 29.60 1.13 14.86
C LEU A 164 28.22 1.74 15.12
N LEU A 165 27.27 1.00 15.72
CA LEU A 165 25.89 1.48 15.90
C LEU A 165 25.76 2.66 16.88
N ALA A 166 26.72 2.85 17.77
CA ALA A 166 26.69 3.94 18.75
C ALA A 166 26.52 5.31 18.08
N GLY A 167 25.46 6.03 18.45
CA GLY A 167 25.13 7.35 17.90
C GLY A 167 24.50 7.34 16.49
N LYS A 168 24.28 6.17 15.89
CA LYS A 168 23.63 6.03 14.57
C LYS A 168 22.14 5.76 14.70
N THR A 169 21.41 6.03 13.62
CA THR A 169 19.99 5.66 13.53
C THR A 169 19.78 4.57 12.49
N VAL A 170 19.18 3.45 12.89
CA VAL A 170 18.69 2.41 11.98
C VAL A 170 17.29 2.79 11.52
N LEU A 171 17.12 2.98 10.21
CA LEU A 171 15.82 3.19 9.58
C LEU A 171 15.40 1.90 8.87
N GLN A 172 14.59 1.09 9.55
CA GLN A 172 14.17 -0.22 9.07
C GLN A 172 12.95 -0.07 8.15
N MET A 173 13.10 -0.34 6.84
CA MET A 173 11.98 -0.29 5.87
C MET A 173 11.60 -1.68 5.34
N GLY A 174 12.38 -2.71 5.65
CA GLY A 174 12.09 -4.10 5.30
C GLY A 174 10.79 -4.61 5.95
N THR A 175 10.12 -5.58 5.35
CA THR A 175 8.90 -6.16 5.96
C THR A 175 9.28 -7.33 6.86
N ILE A 176 9.13 -7.14 8.18
CA ILE A 176 9.36 -8.14 9.25
C ILE A 176 8.22 -8.12 10.28
N GLY A 177 8.20 -9.09 11.19
CA GLY A 177 7.18 -9.21 12.23
C GLY A 177 7.31 -8.13 13.31
N PRO A 178 6.19 -7.73 13.96
CA PRO A 178 6.21 -6.77 15.06
C PRO A 178 7.17 -7.16 16.20
N LYS A 179 7.14 -8.42 16.63
CA LYS A 179 8.01 -8.93 17.69
C LYS A 179 9.48 -8.97 17.27
N GLU A 180 9.73 -9.33 16.01
CA GLU A 180 11.07 -9.35 15.45
C GLU A 180 11.67 -7.95 15.43
N SER A 181 10.90 -6.96 14.97
CA SER A 181 11.31 -5.56 14.92
C SER A 181 11.56 -4.98 16.31
N ALA A 182 10.66 -5.24 17.27
CA ALA A 182 10.84 -4.80 18.65
C ALA A 182 12.09 -5.39 19.30
N SER A 183 12.40 -6.67 19.03
CA SER A 183 13.64 -7.29 19.52
C SER A 183 14.88 -6.66 18.88
N ILE A 184 14.87 -6.44 17.56
CA ILE A 184 16.00 -5.79 16.87
C ILE A 184 16.20 -4.37 17.38
N CYS A 185 15.12 -3.62 17.63
CA CYS A 185 15.16 -2.30 18.26
C CYS A 185 15.90 -2.36 19.61
N ALA A 186 15.51 -3.27 20.51
CA ALA A 186 16.16 -3.42 21.81
C ALA A 186 17.66 -3.74 21.67
N GLU A 187 18.02 -4.60 20.72
CA GLU A 187 19.42 -4.96 20.45
C GLU A 187 20.23 -3.78 19.89
N VAL A 188 19.67 -2.99 18.96
CA VAL A 188 20.28 -1.77 18.42
C VAL A 188 20.46 -0.72 19.51
N THR A 189 19.44 -0.50 20.35
CA THR A 189 19.51 0.44 21.47
C THR A 189 20.54 0.00 22.52
N SER A 190 20.65 -1.30 22.80
CA SER A 190 21.69 -1.83 23.69
C SER A 190 23.12 -1.59 23.18
N ALA A 191 23.29 -1.43 21.85
CA ALA A 191 24.55 -1.06 21.21
C ALA A 191 24.75 0.47 21.08
N GLY A 192 23.86 1.28 21.67
CA GLY A 192 23.95 2.74 21.66
C GLY A 192 23.37 3.42 20.41
N GLY A 193 22.67 2.68 19.55
CA GLY A 193 21.98 3.22 18.38
C GLY A 193 20.52 3.60 18.65
N SER A 194 19.90 4.29 17.70
CA SER A 194 18.46 4.55 17.63
C SER A 194 17.80 3.69 16.55
N TYR A 195 16.51 3.40 16.67
CA TYR A 195 15.79 2.55 15.74
C TYR A 195 14.41 3.15 15.38
N VAL A 196 14.11 3.20 14.09
CA VAL A 196 12.83 3.66 13.54
C VAL A 196 12.34 2.66 12.50
N GLU A 197 11.09 2.22 12.65
CA GLU A 197 10.37 1.50 11.58
C GLU A 197 9.86 2.52 10.57
N ALA A 198 10.01 2.19 9.29
CA ALA A 198 9.41 2.92 8.19
C ALA A 198 9.03 1.97 7.04
N PRO A 199 8.33 0.84 7.27
CA PRO A 199 7.84 0.04 6.16
C PRO A 199 6.95 0.88 5.22
N VAL A 200 6.87 0.46 3.96
CA VAL A 200 6.21 1.25 2.91
C VAL A 200 5.14 0.46 2.17
N LEU A 201 4.09 1.13 1.72
CA LEU A 201 3.17 0.67 0.70
C LEU A 201 3.37 1.51 -0.57
N GLY A 202 3.45 0.82 -1.71
CA GLY A 202 3.87 1.38 -2.99
C GLY A 202 4.86 0.45 -3.68
N SER A 203 5.18 0.77 -4.92
CA SER A 203 6.10 0.02 -5.80
C SER A 203 7.19 0.96 -6.31
N GLN A 204 8.03 0.44 -7.21
CA GLN A 204 9.10 1.20 -7.88
C GLN A 204 8.66 2.60 -8.37
N PRO A 205 7.49 2.79 -9.04
CA PRO A 205 7.10 4.12 -9.50
C PRO A 205 6.83 5.11 -8.36
N GLU A 206 6.25 4.64 -7.26
CA GLU A 206 5.98 5.49 -6.10
C GLU A 206 7.28 5.86 -5.36
N ALA A 207 8.25 4.93 -5.29
CA ALA A 207 9.58 5.20 -4.73
C ALA A 207 10.35 6.25 -5.55
N GLU A 208 10.34 6.15 -6.87
CA GLU A 208 10.98 7.11 -7.78
C GLU A 208 10.37 8.51 -7.67
N LYS A 209 9.04 8.57 -7.50
CA LYS A 209 8.30 9.84 -7.40
C LYS A 209 8.31 10.45 -6.00
N GLY A 210 8.73 9.69 -4.98
CA GLY A 210 8.65 10.13 -3.58
C GLY A 210 7.21 10.18 -3.06
N THR A 211 6.37 9.25 -3.52
CA THR A 211 4.95 9.15 -3.15
C THR A 211 4.63 7.83 -2.47
N LEU A 212 5.62 7.23 -1.79
CA LEU A 212 5.39 6.05 -0.96
C LEU A 212 4.47 6.41 0.21
N LEU A 213 3.59 5.49 0.56
CA LEU A 213 2.85 5.51 1.81
C LEU A 213 3.75 4.89 2.88
N ILE A 214 4.23 5.69 3.82
CA ILE A 214 5.19 5.28 4.83
C ILE A 214 4.49 5.15 6.17
N MET A 215 4.66 4.02 6.83
CA MET A 215 4.16 3.76 8.18
C MET A 215 5.33 3.85 9.13
N VAL A 216 5.31 4.82 10.05
CA VAL A 216 6.41 5.10 10.98
C VAL A 216 6.10 4.53 12.35
N GLY A 217 7.01 3.71 12.87
CA GLY A 217 6.97 3.16 14.22
C GLY A 217 8.23 3.58 14.99
N ALA A 218 8.07 4.42 16.02
CA ALA A 218 9.18 4.96 16.81
C ALA A 218 8.69 5.43 18.19
N GLU A 219 9.63 5.65 19.12
CA GLU A 219 9.32 6.19 20.46
C GLU A 219 8.70 7.59 20.38
N THR A 220 9.25 8.43 19.49
CA THR A 220 8.77 9.78 19.21
C THR A 220 8.51 9.94 17.72
N ASP A 221 7.55 10.79 17.37
CA ASP A 221 7.29 11.12 15.98
C ASP A 221 8.52 11.85 15.39
N PRO A 222 9.12 11.38 14.28
CA PRO A 222 10.24 12.08 13.66
C PRO A 222 9.95 13.54 13.29
N ARG A 223 8.66 13.91 13.15
CA ARG A 223 8.23 15.31 12.93
C ARG A 223 8.52 16.22 14.11
N ASP A 224 8.58 15.68 15.32
CA ASP A 224 8.89 16.43 16.55
C ASP A 224 10.40 16.66 16.71
N THR A 225 11.21 15.95 15.92
CA THR A 225 12.68 16.13 15.85
C THR A 225 13.12 16.44 14.42
N PRO A 226 12.61 17.51 13.79
CA PRO A 226 12.78 17.76 12.36
C PRO A 226 14.23 18.14 11.97
N ALA A 227 15.06 18.53 12.95
CA ALA A 227 16.49 18.74 12.78
C ALA A 227 17.29 17.42 12.75
N GLY A 228 16.69 16.30 13.16
CA GLY A 228 17.28 14.98 13.09
C GLY A 228 17.31 14.44 11.64
N PRO A 229 18.15 13.44 11.36
CA PRO A 229 18.40 12.99 9.98
C PRO A 229 17.27 12.15 9.38
N VAL A 230 16.33 11.63 10.20
CA VAL A 230 15.26 10.73 9.73
C VAL A 230 14.16 11.46 8.98
N TRP A 231 13.63 12.55 9.54
CA TRP A 231 12.48 13.24 8.95
C TRP A 231 12.73 13.75 7.52
N PRO A 232 13.89 14.37 7.21
CA PRO A 232 14.22 14.73 5.84
C PRO A 232 14.19 13.53 4.88
N LEU A 233 14.78 12.40 5.28
CA LEU A 233 14.79 11.17 4.46
C LEU A 233 13.37 10.64 4.20
N LEU A 234 12.50 10.65 5.22
CA LEU A 234 11.11 10.24 5.08
C LEU A 234 10.37 11.15 4.07
N ARG A 235 10.52 12.47 4.16
CA ARG A 235 9.89 13.42 3.22
C ARG A 235 10.39 13.27 1.78
N ALA A 236 11.63 12.86 1.58
CA ALA A 236 12.16 12.59 0.25
C ALA A 236 11.50 11.37 -0.40
N LEU A 237 11.03 10.41 0.40
CA LEU A 237 10.44 9.14 -0.02
C LEU A 237 8.90 9.15 -0.04
N GLY A 238 8.27 9.95 0.81
CA GLY A 238 6.82 10.13 0.88
C GLY A 238 6.45 11.58 1.11
N GLN A 239 5.65 12.16 0.22
CA GLN A 239 5.07 13.48 0.42
C GLN A 239 3.85 13.40 1.35
N GLU A 240 3.71 14.34 2.29
CA GLU A 240 2.49 14.49 3.09
C GLU A 240 1.24 14.54 2.18
N PRO A 241 0.14 13.87 2.55
CA PRO A 241 -0.14 13.19 3.82
C PRO A 241 0.29 11.70 3.88
N ASN A 242 1.19 11.25 3.00
CA ASN A 242 1.53 9.83 2.87
C ASN A 242 2.50 9.30 3.95
N ILE A 243 2.91 10.12 4.92
CA ILE A 243 3.73 9.66 6.06
C ILE A 243 2.83 9.56 7.29
N HIS A 244 2.68 8.36 7.82
CA HIS A 244 1.78 8.05 8.92
C HIS A 244 2.58 7.61 10.14
N PHE A 245 2.62 8.45 11.18
CA PHE A 245 3.09 7.99 12.49
C PHE A 245 2.03 7.06 13.11
N ILE A 246 2.39 5.79 13.26
CA ILE A 246 1.49 4.74 13.76
C ILE A 246 1.55 4.65 15.28
N GLY A 247 2.74 4.82 15.86
CA GLY A 247 2.99 4.72 17.28
C GLY A 247 4.34 4.06 17.59
N PRO A 248 4.47 3.34 18.71
CA PRO A 248 5.74 2.73 19.11
C PRO A 248 6.18 1.61 18.14
N VAL A 249 7.47 1.25 18.22
CA VAL A 249 8.05 0.15 17.44
C VAL A 249 7.22 -1.13 17.57
N GLY A 250 7.01 -1.82 16.46
CA GLY A 250 6.17 -2.99 16.28
C GLY A 250 4.82 -2.65 15.65
N THR A 251 4.30 -1.44 15.89
CA THR A 251 2.96 -1.06 15.39
C THR A 251 2.95 -0.81 13.88
N ALA A 252 3.99 -0.17 13.32
CA ALA A 252 4.06 0.05 11.88
C ALA A 252 4.30 -1.26 11.13
N ALA A 253 5.12 -2.17 11.68
CA ALA A 253 5.25 -3.54 11.17
C ALA A 253 3.89 -4.27 11.13
N ALA A 254 3.08 -4.17 12.20
CA ALA A 254 1.76 -4.81 12.26
C ALA A 254 0.80 -4.26 11.19
N VAL A 255 0.72 -2.93 11.06
CA VAL A 255 -0.10 -2.28 10.02
C VAL A 255 0.35 -2.70 8.62
N LYS A 256 1.67 -2.75 8.38
CA LYS A 256 2.23 -3.19 7.10
C LYS A 256 1.80 -4.61 6.74
N LEU A 257 1.87 -5.54 7.69
CA LEU A 257 1.47 -6.94 7.43
C LEU A 257 -0.03 -7.06 7.18
N ALA A 258 -0.86 -6.32 7.91
CA ALA A 258 -2.29 -6.27 7.65
C ALA A 258 -2.60 -5.78 6.22
N LEU A 259 -1.92 -4.73 5.76
CA LEU A 259 -2.04 -4.24 4.38
C LEU A 259 -1.57 -5.27 3.34
N ASN A 260 -0.45 -5.97 3.58
CA ASN A 260 0.05 -6.98 2.65
C ASN A 260 -0.84 -8.23 2.61
N GLN A 261 -1.49 -8.60 3.72
CA GLN A 261 -2.50 -9.66 3.71
C GLN A 261 -3.72 -9.27 2.85
N LEU A 262 -4.12 -8.00 2.83
CA LEU A 262 -5.18 -7.53 1.93
C LEU A 262 -4.77 -7.67 0.46
N ILE A 263 -3.50 -7.44 0.11
CA ILE A 263 -3.00 -7.69 -1.25
C ILE A 263 -3.23 -9.14 -1.65
N ALA A 264 -2.84 -10.11 -0.81
CA ALA A 264 -3.05 -11.53 -1.09
C ALA A 264 -4.56 -11.85 -1.24
N SER A 265 -5.37 -11.38 -0.29
CA SER A 265 -6.81 -11.67 -0.22
C SER A 265 -7.57 -11.15 -1.43
N LEU A 266 -7.33 -9.88 -1.78
CA LEU A 266 -7.95 -9.24 -2.95
C LEU A 266 -7.53 -9.94 -4.25
N THR A 267 -6.27 -10.32 -4.37
CA THR A 267 -5.75 -10.93 -5.61
C THR A 267 -6.28 -12.34 -5.81
N VAL A 268 -6.27 -13.17 -4.76
CA VAL A 268 -6.81 -14.54 -4.84
C VAL A 268 -8.32 -14.51 -5.04
N GLY A 269 -9.06 -13.67 -4.28
CA GLY A 269 -10.51 -13.54 -4.44
C GLY A 269 -10.92 -13.04 -5.83
N PHE A 270 -10.19 -12.05 -6.37
CA PHE A 270 -10.41 -11.57 -7.72
C PHE A 270 -10.08 -12.63 -8.77
N SER A 271 -8.97 -13.37 -8.60
CA SER A 271 -8.57 -14.44 -9.51
C SER A 271 -9.64 -15.53 -9.61
N THR A 272 -10.21 -15.95 -8.47
CA THR A 272 -11.31 -16.93 -8.44
C THR A 272 -12.54 -16.41 -9.19
N SER A 273 -12.92 -15.16 -8.96
CA SER A 273 -14.08 -14.54 -9.62
C SER A 273 -13.86 -14.41 -11.13
N LEU A 274 -12.69 -13.91 -11.55
CA LEU A 274 -12.32 -13.74 -12.95
C LEU A 274 -12.26 -15.09 -13.67
N GLY A 275 -11.69 -16.12 -13.05
CA GLY A 275 -11.66 -17.47 -13.59
C GLY A 275 -13.06 -18.07 -13.80
N LEU A 276 -14.00 -17.84 -12.88
CA LEU A 276 -15.40 -18.24 -13.06
C LEU A 276 -16.06 -17.51 -14.23
N VAL A 277 -15.87 -16.19 -14.34
CA VAL A 277 -16.37 -15.37 -15.45
C VAL A 277 -15.86 -15.91 -16.79
N GLN A 278 -14.55 -16.16 -16.91
CA GLN A 278 -13.96 -16.75 -18.12
C GLN A 278 -14.54 -18.13 -18.45
N ARG A 279 -14.62 -19.04 -17.46
CA ARG A 279 -15.16 -20.40 -17.67
C ARG A 279 -16.64 -20.42 -18.01
N SER A 280 -17.41 -19.43 -17.56
CA SER A 280 -18.82 -19.28 -17.90
C SER A 280 -19.07 -18.74 -19.32
N GLY A 281 -18.03 -18.24 -19.99
CA GLY A 281 -18.15 -17.56 -21.28
C GLY A 281 -18.71 -16.12 -21.18
N ALA A 282 -18.87 -15.58 -19.97
CA ALA A 282 -19.29 -14.20 -19.77
C ALA A 282 -18.19 -13.21 -20.21
N PRO A 283 -18.53 -12.08 -20.86
CA PRO A 283 -17.52 -11.10 -21.27
C PRO A 283 -16.86 -10.43 -20.06
N VAL A 284 -15.54 -10.53 -19.97
CA VAL A 284 -14.73 -9.93 -18.89
C VAL A 284 -14.97 -8.42 -18.78
N ASP A 285 -15.09 -7.71 -19.91
CA ASP A 285 -15.33 -6.26 -19.90
C ASP A 285 -16.67 -5.88 -19.28
N LYS A 286 -17.72 -6.69 -19.47
CA LYS A 286 -19.01 -6.48 -18.82
C LYS A 286 -18.91 -6.70 -17.31
N PHE A 287 -18.22 -7.77 -16.89
CA PHE A 287 -17.94 -8.03 -15.48
C PHE A 287 -17.18 -6.86 -14.84
N MET A 288 -16.11 -6.40 -15.48
CA MET A 288 -15.29 -5.29 -14.98
C MET A 288 -16.04 -3.95 -14.97
N SER A 289 -16.91 -3.69 -15.96
CA SER A 289 -17.76 -2.50 -15.97
C SER A 289 -18.70 -2.46 -14.77
N ILE A 290 -19.32 -3.59 -14.42
CA ILE A 290 -20.19 -3.71 -13.23
C ILE A 290 -19.36 -3.59 -11.96
N LEU A 291 -18.22 -4.30 -11.88
CA LEU A 291 -17.34 -4.29 -10.72
C LEU A 291 -16.86 -2.88 -10.39
N ARG A 292 -16.35 -2.13 -11.37
CA ARG A 292 -15.87 -0.75 -11.20
C ARG A 292 -16.93 0.22 -10.67
N ALA A 293 -18.20 -0.01 -11.01
CA ALA A 293 -19.31 0.80 -10.54
C ALA A 293 -19.81 0.40 -9.14
N SER A 294 -19.30 -0.70 -8.58
CA SER A 294 -19.76 -1.27 -7.31
C SER A 294 -18.83 -0.92 -6.14
N ALA A 295 -19.33 -1.10 -4.92
CA ALA A 295 -18.54 -0.98 -3.68
C ALA A 295 -17.46 -2.08 -3.51
N LEU A 296 -17.44 -3.09 -4.38
CA LEU A 296 -16.48 -4.20 -4.32
C LEU A 296 -15.14 -3.84 -4.98
N TYR A 297 -15.09 -2.76 -5.76
CA TYR A 297 -13.93 -2.41 -6.56
C TYR A 297 -12.71 -2.05 -5.70
N ALA A 298 -11.58 -2.67 -6.03
CA ALA A 298 -10.26 -2.25 -5.58
C ALA A 298 -9.41 -1.90 -6.82
N PRO A 299 -8.66 -0.77 -6.82
CA PRO A 299 -7.82 -0.37 -7.95
C PRO A 299 -6.78 -1.41 -8.40
N THR A 300 -6.41 -2.32 -7.50
CA THR A 300 -5.49 -3.42 -7.82
C THR A 300 -6.04 -4.36 -8.90
N TYR A 301 -7.37 -4.49 -9.03
CA TYR A 301 -7.98 -5.35 -10.04
C TYR A 301 -7.63 -4.88 -11.45
N ASP A 302 -7.82 -3.59 -11.73
CA ASP A 302 -7.44 -3.00 -13.02
C ASP A 302 -5.93 -3.06 -13.26
N LYS A 303 -5.13 -2.79 -12.21
CA LYS A 303 -3.67 -2.86 -12.28
C LYS A 303 -3.15 -4.24 -12.68
N LYS A 304 -3.89 -5.31 -12.37
CA LYS A 304 -3.46 -6.70 -12.59
C LYS A 304 -4.24 -7.45 -13.67
N LEU A 305 -5.40 -6.94 -14.09
CA LEU A 305 -6.27 -7.61 -15.05
C LEU A 305 -5.54 -8.06 -16.31
N GLN A 306 -4.82 -7.16 -16.98
CA GLN A 306 -4.16 -7.49 -18.24
C GLN A 306 -3.11 -8.60 -18.08
N LYS A 307 -2.32 -8.57 -16.99
CA LYS A 307 -1.35 -9.63 -16.67
C LYS A 307 -2.02 -10.98 -16.46
N MET A 308 -3.21 -11.00 -15.86
CA MET A 308 -3.99 -12.22 -15.64
C MET A 308 -4.61 -12.74 -16.94
N LEU A 309 -5.12 -11.86 -17.80
CA LEU A 309 -5.68 -12.23 -19.10
C LEU A 309 -4.62 -12.76 -20.06
N ASP A 310 -3.47 -12.09 -20.14
CA ASP A 310 -2.36 -12.49 -21.02
C ASP A 310 -1.51 -13.62 -20.42
N ARG A 311 -1.69 -13.92 -19.13
CA ARG A 311 -0.84 -14.81 -18.33
C ARG A 311 0.65 -14.43 -18.40
N ASP A 312 0.94 -13.14 -18.57
CA ASP A 312 2.30 -12.59 -18.55
C ASP A 312 2.60 -11.85 -17.23
N TYR A 313 3.40 -12.54 -16.41
CA TYR A 313 3.80 -12.08 -15.09
C TYR A 313 5.26 -11.58 -15.03
N GLY A 314 5.99 -11.50 -16.15
CA GLY A 314 7.45 -11.29 -16.17
C GLY A 314 7.93 -9.97 -15.54
N ALA A 315 7.21 -8.87 -15.75
CA ALA A 315 7.52 -7.58 -15.13
C ALA A 315 7.00 -7.49 -13.68
N ALA A 316 7.73 -8.10 -12.75
CA ALA A 316 7.37 -8.17 -11.34
C ALA A 316 7.67 -6.87 -10.60
N ASN A 317 6.62 -6.20 -10.15
CA ASN A 317 6.74 -5.07 -9.23
C ASN A 317 6.76 -5.52 -7.76
N PHE A 318 6.13 -6.67 -7.50
CA PHE A 318 6.18 -7.35 -6.21
C PHE A 318 6.19 -8.87 -6.48
N PRO A 319 7.36 -9.53 -6.36
CA PRO A 319 7.51 -10.96 -6.63
C PRO A 319 6.59 -11.87 -5.80
N THR A 320 6.06 -12.93 -6.41
CA THR A 320 5.20 -13.92 -5.73
C THR A 320 5.83 -14.51 -4.48
N LYS A 321 7.15 -14.80 -4.50
CA LYS A 321 7.87 -15.30 -3.33
C LYS A 321 7.86 -14.32 -2.14
N HIS A 322 7.80 -13.01 -2.41
CA HIS A 322 7.72 -12.00 -1.35
C HIS A 322 6.30 -11.89 -0.81
N LEU A 323 5.27 -12.02 -1.67
CA LEU A 323 3.89 -12.17 -1.19
C LEU A 323 3.76 -13.41 -0.28
N LEU A 324 4.32 -14.56 -0.68
CA LEU A 324 4.31 -15.78 0.12
C LEU A 324 4.99 -15.59 1.48
N LYS A 325 6.16 -14.93 1.50
CA LYS A 325 6.85 -14.57 2.76
C LYS A 325 5.94 -13.77 3.67
N ASP A 326 5.29 -12.74 3.15
CA ASP A 326 4.46 -11.83 3.94
C ASP A 326 3.17 -12.50 4.42
N VAL A 327 2.56 -13.39 3.63
CA VAL A 327 1.41 -14.19 4.05
C VAL A 327 1.78 -15.14 5.19
N ARG A 328 2.93 -15.82 5.11
CA ARG A 328 3.43 -16.69 6.19
C ARG A 328 3.70 -15.90 7.47
N LEU A 329 4.28 -14.72 7.33
CA LEU A 329 4.58 -13.83 8.44
C LEU A 329 3.29 -13.34 9.12
N PHE A 330 2.31 -12.87 8.34
CA PHE A 330 1.01 -12.45 8.88
C PHE A 330 0.24 -13.63 9.50
N GLU A 331 0.28 -14.83 8.91
CA GLU A 331 -0.32 -16.04 9.50
C GLU A 331 0.27 -16.36 10.89
N SER A 332 1.59 -16.29 11.02
CA SER A 332 2.27 -16.51 12.31
C SER A 332 1.86 -15.47 13.35
N GLU A 333 1.82 -14.19 12.99
CA GLU A 333 1.42 -13.12 13.91
C GLU A 333 -0.07 -13.17 14.27
N ALA A 334 -0.93 -13.50 13.31
CA ALA A 334 -2.36 -13.68 13.53
C ALA A 334 -2.63 -14.85 14.49
N ALA A 335 -1.94 -15.98 14.30
CA ALA A 335 -2.02 -17.13 15.22
C ALA A 335 -1.56 -16.75 16.63
N ALA A 336 -0.43 -16.03 16.74
CA ALA A 336 0.08 -15.55 18.03
C ALA A 336 -0.85 -14.55 18.72
N ALA A 337 -1.68 -13.82 17.95
CA ALA A 337 -2.72 -12.93 18.45
C ALA A 337 -4.06 -13.63 18.74
N GLY A 338 -4.16 -14.95 18.53
CA GLY A 338 -5.39 -15.72 18.76
C GLY A 338 -6.47 -15.50 17.69
N LEU A 339 -6.12 -15.00 16.51
CA LEU A 339 -7.04 -14.84 15.39
C LEU A 339 -7.24 -16.16 14.63
N ASP A 340 -8.39 -16.28 13.97
CA ASP A 340 -8.65 -17.40 13.06
C ASP A 340 -7.79 -17.28 11.80
N THR A 341 -6.95 -18.30 11.57
CA THR A 341 -6.00 -18.33 10.46
C THR A 341 -6.46 -19.15 9.26
N ARG A 342 -7.69 -19.67 9.23
CA ARG A 342 -8.18 -20.52 8.12
C ARG A 342 -8.10 -19.84 6.76
N LEU A 343 -8.46 -18.56 6.67
CA LEU A 343 -8.31 -17.77 5.44
C LEU A 343 -6.82 -17.67 5.05
N LEU A 344 -5.94 -17.42 6.02
CA LEU A 344 -4.50 -17.24 5.78
C LEU A 344 -3.85 -18.54 5.31
N ALA A 345 -4.25 -19.68 5.87
CA ALA A 345 -3.82 -21.00 5.44
C ALA A 345 -4.18 -21.25 3.97
N ALA A 346 -5.40 -20.87 3.55
CA ALA A 346 -5.82 -20.97 2.14
C ALA A 346 -5.00 -20.04 1.22
N LEU A 347 -4.80 -18.78 1.61
CA LEU A 347 -3.98 -17.82 0.86
C LEU A 347 -2.52 -18.30 0.73
N LYS A 348 -1.95 -18.83 1.82
CA LYS A 348 -0.62 -19.44 1.83
C LYS A 348 -0.55 -20.61 0.85
N GLY A 349 -1.53 -21.52 0.89
CA GLY A 349 -1.57 -22.68 0.00
C GLY A 349 -1.58 -22.28 -1.47
N VAL A 350 -2.45 -21.35 -1.87
CA VAL A 350 -2.52 -20.85 -3.24
C VAL A 350 -1.23 -20.16 -3.67
N THR A 351 -0.66 -19.32 -2.80
CA THR A 351 0.58 -18.58 -3.13
C THR A 351 1.78 -19.53 -3.19
N GLN A 352 1.80 -20.57 -2.36
CA GLN A 352 2.80 -21.63 -2.39
C GLN A 352 2.74 -22.41 -3.71
N ASP A 353 1.55 -22.83 -4.14
CA ASP A 353 1.37 -23.54 -5.40
C ASP A 353 1.90 -22.73 -6.59
N ALA A 354 1.64 -21.41 -6.63
CA ALA A 354 2.23 -20.54 -7.66
C ALA A 354 3.78 -20.56 -7.63
N VAL A 355 4.38 -20.50 -6.43
CA VAL A 355 5.85 -20.57 -6.28
C VAL A 355 6.39 -21.93 -6.75
N ASP A 356 5.73 -23.02 -6.39
CA ASP A 356 6.13 -24.39 -6.74
C ASP A 356 6.06 -24.65 -8.25
N ARG A 357 5.19 -23.92 -8.96
CA ARG A 357 5.10 -23.88 -10.43
C ARG A 357 6.18 -23.02 -11.10
N GLY A 358 7.19 -22.58 -10.36
CA GLY A 358 8.29 -21.76 -10.89
C GLY A 358 7.98 -20.26 -11.01
N LEU A 359 6.81 -19.79 -10.53
CA LEU A 359 6.40 -18.39 -10.62
C LEU A 359 6.91 -17.54 -9.44
N ALA A 360 7.98 -17.98 -8.78
CA ALA A 360 8.52 -17.35 -7.58
C ALA A 360 9.00 -15.90 -7.82
N ASN A 361 9.64 -15.66 -8.98
CA ASN A 361 10.25 -14.38 -9.32
C ASN A 361 9.36 -13.51 -10.22
N THR A 362 8.18 -14.00 -10.61
CA THR A 362 7.21 -13.24 -11.40
C THR A 362 6.32 -12.38 -10.51
N ASP A 363 5.52 -11.51 -11.10
CA ASP A 363 4.57 -10.67 -10.37
C ASP A 363 3.57 -11.52 -9.57
N TYR A 364 3.21 -11.09 -8.37
CA TYR A 364 2.30 -11.81 -7.48
C TYR A 364 0.91 -12.11 -8.09
N SER A 365 0.50 -11.40 -9.15
CA SER A 365 -0.71 -11.75 -9.91
C SER A 365 -0.66 -13.15 -10.52
N ALA A 366 0.52 -13.78 -10.57
CA ALA A 366 0.73 -15.18 -10.94
C ALA A 366 -0.03 -16.20 -10.08
N VAL A 367 -0.51 -15.81 -8.88
CA VAL A 367 -1.46 -16.66 -8.12
C VAL A 367 -2.73 -16.97 -8.89
N PHE A 368 -3.06 -16.17 -9.91
CA PHE A 368 -4.13 -16.45 -10.85
C PHE A 368 -3.99 -17.84 -11.50
N ASP A 369 -2.79 -18.21 -11.93
CA ASP A 369 -2.56 -19.51 -12.57
C ASP A 369 -2.76 -20.68 -11.59
N ALA A 370 -2.35 -20.50 -10.33
CA ALA A 370 -2.60 -21.48 -9.26
C ALA A 370 -4.11 -21.68 -9.01
N VAL A 371 -4.89 -20.60 -9.05
CA VAL A 371 -6.35 -20.62 -8.82
C VAL A 371 -7.12 -21.17 -10.02
N VAL A 372 -6.84 -20.67 -11.23
CA VAL A 372 -7.68 -20.90 -12.42
C VAL A 372 -7.27 -22.14 -13.20
N TYR A 373 -6.04 -22.62 -13.05
CA TYR A 373 -5.55 -23.83 -13.70
C TYR A 373 -4.99 -24.82 -12.68
N PRO A 374 -5.82 -25.34 -11.74
CA PRO A 374 -5.37 -26.32 -10.77
C PRO A 374 -4.96 -27.60 -11.51
N GLY A 375 -3.67 -27.97 -11.44
CA GLY A 375 -3.16 -29.23 -12.01
C GLY A 375 -2.23 -29.11 -13.22
N GLU A 376 -2.09 -27.94 -13.85
CA GLU A 376 -1.18 -27.75 -15.01
C GLU A 376 0.32 -27.71 -14.63
N GLY A 377 0.67 -27.89 -13.35
CA GLY A 377 2.03 -27.76 -12.80
C GLY A 377 2.85 -29.04 -12.62
N GLN A 378 2.36 -30.22 -13.03
CA GLN A 378 3.10 -31.49 -12.87
C GLN A 378 3.57 -32.15 -14.18
N GLY A 379 3.43 -31.50 -15.34
CA GLY A 379 3.85 -32.13 -16.58
C GLY A 379 4.15 -31.14 -17.69
N GLN A 380 5.44 -30.83 -17.87
CA GLN A 380 6.13 -30.75 -19.16
C GLN A 380 7.58 -30.31 -18.95
N GLY A 381 8.37 -31.20 -18.33
CA GLY A 381 9.81 -31.25 -18.54
C GLY A 381 10.11 -32.16 -19.73
N GLY A 382 10.44 -31.56 -20.87
CA GLY A 382 11.23 -32.19 -21.93
C GLY A 382 10.59 -33.29 -22.77
N LYS A 383 10.05 -32.91 -23.94
CA LYS A 383 10.34 -33.60 -25.20
C LYS A 383 10.52 -32.56 -26.30
N GLN A 384 11.79 -32.24 -26.57
CA GLN A 384 12.22 -31.84 -27.90
C GLN A 384 12.72 -33.13 -28.56
N GLU A 385 12.09 -33.51 -29.67
CA GLU A 385 12.71 -34.33 -30.71
C GLU A 385 13.20 -33.40 -31.82
#